data_AF-A0ABD5UY79-F1
#
_entry.id   AF-A0ABD5UY79-F1
#
_cell.length_a   1.000
_cell.length_b   1.000
_cell.length_c   1.000
_cell.angle_alpha   90.00
_cell.angle_beta   90.00
_cell.angle_gamma   90.00
#
_symmetry.space_group_name_H-M   'P 1'
#
loop_
_entity.id
_entity.type
_entity.pdbx_description
1 polymer ?
#
loop_
_entity_poly.entity_id
_entity_poly.type
_entity_poly.pdbx_seq_one_letter_code
_entity_poly.pdbx_strand_id
1 'polypeptide(L)'
;MTSQWDPDGIFEVLASQDSRRILAAASVRPLSARELEQVCDASLPTIYRRVNVLLDYGLLSEEQFVDSSGKQYMQYTTDLEEINIRVEDGGFNVNLEIRKDAVDKFGDLFRDLGEGRRGGEAGDESVDLSDITEE
;
A
#
# COMPACT_ATOMS: atom_id res chain seq x y z
N MET A 1 -1.61 13.63 5.74
CA MET A 1 -0.31 13.01 5.44
C MET A 1 -0.30 12.78 3.95
N THR A 2 0.23 13.76 3.21
CA THR A 2 0.51 13.67 1.77
C THR A 2 1.66 12.70 1.62
N SER A 3 1.39 11.47 1.19
CA SER A 3 2.48 10.52 0.94
C SER A 3 3.42 11.12 -0.11
N GLN A 4 4.71 10.93 0.14
CA GLN A 4 5.83 11.51 -0.59
C GLN A 4 5.98 10.82 -1.96
N TRP A 5 5.02 10.99 -2.86
CA TRP A 5 5.15 10.55 -4.25
C TRP A 5 5.80 11.65 -5.10
N ASP A 6 6.53 11.23 -6.13
CA ASP A 6 7.07 12.15 -7.14
C ASP A 6 5.95 12.56 -8.12
N PRO A 7 5.57 13.86 -8.18
CA PRO A 7 4.57 14.36 -9.11
C PRO A 7 4.90 14.06 -10.58
N ASP A 8 6.18 13.98 -10.95
CA ASP A 8 6.56 13.66 -12.32
C ASP A 8 6.33 12.17 -12.62
N GLY A 9 6.59 11.31 -11.63
CA GLY A 9 6.39 9.87 -11.73
C GLY A 9 4.91 9.47 -11.88
N ILE A 10 3.99 10.13 -11.17
CA ILE A 10 2.56 9.80 -11.26
C ILE A 10 1.99 10.05 -12.66
N PHE A 11 2.47 11.07 -13.38
CA PHE A 11 2.03 11.30 -14.77
C PHE A 11 2.48 10.19 -15.71
N GLU A 12 3.69 9.65 -15.52
CA GLU A 12 4.16 8.51 -16.31
C GLU A 12 3.30 7.26 -16.05
N VAL A 13 2.98 7.00 -14.78
CA VAL A 13 2.09 5.90 -14.38
C VAL A 13 0.73 6.04 -15.05
N LEU A 14 0.15 7.24 -14.99
CA LEU A 14 -1.18 7.53 -15.51
C LEU A 14 -1.21 7.75 -17.02
N ALA A 15 -0.09 7.98 -17.70
CA ALA A 15 -0.01 8.05 -19.15
C ALA A 15 -0.35 6.68 -19.79
N SER A 16 -0.09 5.58 -19.08
CA SER A 16 -0.47 4.25 -19.53
C SER A 16 -1.99 4.05 -19.54
N GLN A 17 -2.53 3.67 -20.70
CA GLN A 17 -3.93 3.31 -20.85
C GLN A 17 -4.30 2.10 -19.99
N ASP A 18 -3.43 1.10 -19.91
CA ASP A 18 -3.64 -0.09 -19.07
C ASP A 18 -3.77 0.29 -17.60
N SER A 19 -2.89 1.16 -17.08
CA SER A 19 -2.98 1.65 -15.70
C SER A 19 -4.33 2.31 -15.41
N ARG A 20 -4.79 3.21 -16.29
CA ARG A 20 -6.08 3.88 -16.13
C ARG A 20 -7.25 2.89 -16.20
N ARG A 21 -7.18 1.89 -17.08
CA ARG A 21 -8.21 0.84 -17.19
C ARG A 21 -8.25 -0.06 -15.96
N ILE A 22 -7.10 -0.41 -15.40
CA ILE A 22 -7.00 -1.18 -14.16
C ILE A 22 -7.65 -0.40 -13.01
N LEU A 23 -7.26 0.87 -12.80
CA LEU A 23 -7.85 1.74 -11.77
C LEU A 23 -9.36 1.90 -11.94
N ALA A 24 -9.82 2.13 -13.17
CA ALA A 24 -11.24 2.26 -13.45
C ALA A 24 -12.01 0.96 -13.17
N ALA A 25 -11.44 -0.20 -13.51
CA ALA A 25 -12.09 -1.49 -13.31
C ALA A 25 -12.13 -1.90 -11.83
N ALA A 26 -11.00 -1.76 -11.13
CA ALA A 26 -10.85 -2.15 -9.73
C ALA A 26 -11.49 -1.16 -8.74
N SER A 27 -11.94 0.02 -9.19
CA SER A 27 -12.75 0.94 -8.37
C SER A 27 -14.21 0.50 -8.23
N VAL A 28 -14.71 -0.32 -9.17
CA VAL A 28 -16.10 -0.83 -9.12
C VAL A 28 -16.23 -2.00 -8.16
N ARG A 29 -15.23 -2.90 -8.14
CA ARG A 29 -15.12 -4.04 -7.24
C ARG A 29 -13.69 -4.59 -7.25
N PRO A 30 -13.28 -5.38 -6.23
CA PRO A 30 -12.03 -6.12 -6.29
C PRO A 30 -11.94 -7.05 -7.51
N LEU A 31 -10.78 -7.10 -8.15
CA LEU A 31 -10.53 -7.89 -9.36
C LEU A 31 -9.22 -8.66 -9.29
N SER A 32 -9.22 -9.92 -9.74
CA SER A 32 -8.00 -10.70 -9.91
C SER A 32 -7.21 -10.26 -11.16
N ALA A 33 -5.92 -10.60 -11.20
CA ALA A 33 -5.08 -10.35 -12.39
C ALA A 33 -5.67 -10.95 -13.69
N ARG A 34 -6.38 -12.08 -13.60
CA ARG A 34 -7.03 -12.70 -14.77
C ARG A 34 -8.27 -11.96 -15.23
N GLU A 35 -9.04 -11.39 -14.30
CA GLU A 35 -10.17 -10.53 -14.69
C GLU A 35 -9.66 -9.22 -15.29
N LEU A 36 -8.59 -8.65 -14.74
CA LEU A 36 -7.95 -7.46 -15.30
C LEU A 36 -7.39 -7.71 -16.71
N GLU A 37 -6.81 -8.89 -16.97
CA GLU A 37 -6.37 -9.33 -18.30
C GLU A 37 -7.52 -9.23 -19.32
N GLN A 38 -8.70 -9.76 -18.95
CA GLN A 38 -9.88 -9.76 -19.80
C GLN A 38 -10.46 -8.34 -20.00
N VAL A 39 -10.56 -7.56 -18.93
CA VAL A 39 -11.14 -6.20 -18.98
C VAL A 39 -10.24 -5.22 -19.72
N CYS A 40 -8.92 -5.36 -19.58
CA CYS A 40 -7.96 -4.46 -20.23
C CYS A 40 -7.60 -4.90 -21.66
N ASP A 41 -7.92 -6.13 -22.04
CA ASP A 41 -7.47 -6.75 -23.30
C ASP A 41 -5.94 -6.69 -23.44
N ALA A 42 -5.25 -7.02 -22.35
CA ALA A 42 -3.80 -6.95 -22.23
C ALA A 42 -3.28 -8.22 -21.58
N SER A 43 -2.13 -8.71 -22.03
CA SER A 43 -1.52 -9.95 -21.51
C SER A 43 -1.27 -9.91 -19.99
N LEU A 44 -1.36 -11.07 -19.31
CA LEU A 44 -1.02 -11.20 -17.88
C LEU A 44 0.32 -10.56 -17.47
N PRO A 45 1.44 -10.73 -18.19
CA PRO A 45 2.69 -10.04 -17.86
C PRO A 45 2.58 -8.52 -17.87
N THR A 46 1.77 -7.97 -18.80
CA THR A 46 1.50 -6.53 -18.84
C THR A 46 0.66 -6.09 -17.65
N ILE A 47 -0.37 -6.87 -17.29
CA ILE A 47 -1.18 -6.62 -16.09
C ILE A 47 -0.32 -6.59 -14.84
N TYR A 48 0.50 -7.63 -14.58
CA TYR A 48 1.36 -7.67 -13.41
C TYR A 48 2.33 -6.50 -13.35
N ARG A 49 2.96 -6.13 -14.47
CA ARG A 49 3.84 -4.96 -14.53
C ARG A 49 3.10 -3.68 -14.13
N ARG A 50 1.86 -3.49 -14.58
CA ARG A 50 1.08 -2.28 -14.29
C ARG A 50 0.53 -2.28 -12.87
N VAL A 51 0.01 -3.41 -12.41
CA VAL A 51 -0.48 -3.57 -11.03
C VAL A 51 0.65 -3.30 -10.04
N ASN A 52 1.84 -3.87 -10.24
CA ASN A 52 2.98 -3.63 -9.34
C ASN A 52 3.33 -2.14 -9.23
N VAL A 53 3.39 -1.44 -10.37
CA VAL A 53 3.63 0.01 -10.38
C VAL A 53 2.52 0.77 -9.64
N LEU A 54 1.25 0.38 -9.80
CA LEU A 54 0.15 1.03 -9.10
C LEU A 54 0.17 0.75 -7.59
N LEU A 55 0.58 -0.45 -7.16
CA LEU A 55 0.80 -0.81 -5.76
C LEU A 55 1.96 0.00 -5.15
N ASP A 56 3.07 0.15 -5.87
CA ASP A 56 4.24 0.93 -5.43
C ASP A 56 3.89 2.41 -5.18
N TYR A 57 2.93 2.94 -5.95
CA TYR A 57 2.39 4.30 -5.78
C TYR A 57 1.19 4.37 -4.81
N GLY A 58 0.77 3.26 -4.19
CA GLY A 58 -0.37 3.23 -3.28
C GLY A 58 -1.70 3.60 -3.92
N LEU A 59 -1.85 3.38 -5.23
CA LEU A 59 -3.08 3.64 -5.98
C LEU A 59 -4.00 2.41 -6.00
N LEU A 60 -3.42 1.24 -5.72
CA LEU A 60 -4.11 -0.02 -5.50
C LEU A 60 -3.73 -0.59 -4.14
N SER A 61 -4.62 -1.42 -3.62
CA SER A 61 -4.37 -2.38 -2.55
C SER A 61 -4.53 -3.79 -3.09
N GLU A 62 -3.84 -4.76 -2.46
CA GLU A 62 -3.98 -6.18 -2.78
C GLU A 62 -4.43 -7.01 -1.58
N GLU A 63 -5.29 -7.98 -1.83
CA GLU A 63 -5.78 -8.93 -0.84
C GLU A 63 -5.65 -10.37 -1.35
N GLN A 64 -5.21 -11.28 -0.48
CA GLN A 64 -5.04 -12.68 -0.81
C GLN A 64 -6.32 -13.49 -0.54
N PHE A 65 -6.77 -14.23 -1.53
CA PHE A 65 -7.94 -15.11 -1.47
C PHE A 65 -7.58 -16.56 -1.77
N VAL A 66 -8.40 -17.47 -1.24
CA VAL A 66 -8.35 -18.91 -1.52
C VAL A 66 -9.69 -19.31 -2.10
N ASP A 67 -9.70 -19.90 -3.29
CA ASP A 67 -10.93 -20.43 -3.88
C ASP A 67 -11.35 -21.77 -3.25
N SER A 68 -12.52 -22.27 -3.63
CA SER A 68 -13.06 -23.57 -3.16
C SER A 68 -12.19 -24.78 -3.55
N SER A 69 -11.25 -24.61 -4.48
CA SER A 69 -10.30 -25.63 -4.91
C SER A 69 -8.97 -25.54 -4.15
N GLY A 70 -8.81 -24.58 -3.23
CA GLY A 70 -7.58 -24.35 -2.48
C GLY A 70 -6.53 -23.55 -3.25
N LYS A 71 -6.87 -23.00 -4.42
CA LYS A 71 -5.93 -22.19 -5.19
C LYS A 71 -5.92 -20.77 -4.61
N GLN A 72 -4.71 -20.31 -4.28
CA GLN A 72 -4.47 -18.94 -3.88
C GLN A 72 -4.44 -18.00 -5.09
N TYR A 73 -5.06 -16.83 -4.95
CA TYR A 73 -4.99 -15.75 -5.92
C TYR A 73 -5.10 -14.40 -5.22
N MET A 74 -4.63 -13.35 -5.88
CA MET A 74 -4.75 -11.97 -5.40
C MET A 74 -5.93 -11.29 -6.07
N GLN A 75 -6.62 -10.44 -5.33
CA GLN A 75 -7.54 -9.44 -5.87
C GLN A 75 -7.00 -8.05 -5.56
N TYR A 76 -7.27 -7.12 -6.47
CA TYR A 76 -6.80 -5.75 -6.41
C TYR A 76 -7.99 -4.80 -6.34
N THR A 77 -7.90 -3.82 -5.46
CA THR A 77 -8.90 -2.77 -5.26
C THR A 77 -8.26 -1.41 -5.51
N THR A 78 -9.00 -0.50 -6.14
CA THR A 78 -8.51 0.87 -6.33
C THR A 78 -8.72 1.71 -5.10
N ASP A 79 -7.61 2.24 -4.60
CA ASP A 79 -7.61 3.15 -3.45
C ASP A 79 -7.61 4.60 -3.92
N LEU A 80 -7.17 4.90 -5.14
CA LEU A 80 -7.25 6.25 -5.71
C LEU A 80 -8.71 6.71 -5.86
N GLU A 81 -9.06 7.83 -5.23
CA GLU A 81 -10.38 8.46 -5.32
C GLU A 81 -10.37 9.66 -6.26
N GLU A 82 -9.42 10.59 -6.08
CA GLU A 82 -9.37 11.81 -6.87
C GLU A 82 -7.93 12.27 -7.15
N ILE A 83 -7.71 12.88 -8.32
CA ILE A 83 -6.50 13.63 -8.64
C ILE A 83 -6.90 15.05 -8.99
N ASN A 84 -6.36 16.01 -8.23
CA ASN A 84 -6.57 17.43 -8.44
C ASN A 84 -5.29 18.09 -8.95
N ILE A 85 -5.34 18.62 -10.17
CA ILE A 85 -4.23 19.34 -10.81
C ILE A 85 -4.58 20.82 -10.85
N ARG A 86 -3.72 21.66 -10.27
CA ARG A 86 -3.89 23.11 -10.25
C ARG A 86 -2.70 23.80 -10.90
N VAL A 87 -3.01 24.73 -11.80
CA VAL A 87 -2.04 25.61 -12.46
C VAL A 87 -2.39 27.04 -12.11
N GLU A 88 -1.61 27.65 -11.23
CA GLU A 88 -1.86 28.99 -10.69
C GLU A 88 -0.53 29.67 -10.34
N ASP A 89 -0.43 30.99 -10.55
CA ASP A 89 0.74 31.81 -10.24
C ASP A 89 2.09 31.26 -10.77
N GLY A 90 2.05 30.61 -11.94
CA GLY A 90 3.23 29.97 -12.55
C GLY A 90 3.67 28.67 -11.86
N GLY A 91 2.92 28.20 -10.86
CA GLY A 91 3.08 26.92 -10.21
C GLY A 91 2.22 25.82 -10.84
N PHE A 92 2.63 24.58 -10.59
CA PHE A 92 1.95 23.37 -11.03
C PHE A 92 1.87 22.42 -9.82
N ASN A 93 0.67 22.21 -9.30
CA ASN A 93 0.42 21.44 -8.08
C ASN A 93 -0.46 20.23 -8.36
N VAL A 94 -0.06 19.07 -7.82
CA VAL A 94 -0.81 17.82 -7.92
C VAL A 94 -1.15 17.35 -6.52
N ASN A 95 -2.43 17.09 -6.27
CA ASN A 95 -2.91 16.48 -5.04
C ASN A 95 -3.65 15.19 -5.36
N LEU A 96 -3.35 14.12 -4.62
CA LEU A 96 -4.05 12.84 -4.73
C LEU A 96 -4.87 12.60 -3.46
N GLU A 97 -6.09 12.14 -3.65
CA GLU A 97 -6.95 11.63 -2.59
C GLU A 97 -7.01 10.12 -2.70
N ILE A 98 -6.52 9.43 -1.67
CA ILE A 98 -6.48 7.96 -1.57
C ILE A 98 -7.40 7.53 -0.43
N ARG A 99 -8.24 6.52 -0.69
CA ARG A 99 -9.06 5.85 0.30
C ARG A 99 -8.17 5.16 1.31
N LYS A 100 -8.36 5.50 2.57
CA LYS A 100 -7.70 4.83 3.69
C LYS A 100 -8.52 3.64 4.17
N ASP A 101 -8.56 2.56 3.40
CA ASP A 101 -9.05 1.29 3.95
C ASP A 101 -7.93 0.65 4.78
N ALA A 102 -7.93 0.98 6.08
CA ALA A 102 -7.30 0.44 7.30
C ALA A 102 -6.04 -0.49 7.31
N VAL A 103 -5.52 -0.98 6.19
CA VAL A 103 -4.36 -1.88 6.12
C VAL A 103 -3.03 -1.12 6.13
N ASP A 104 -3.06 0.20 5.92
CA ASP A 104 -1.93 1.11 6.17
C ASP A 104 -1.35 0.99 7.59
N LYS A 105 -2.08 0.43 8.56
CA LYS A 105 -1.55 0.17 9.91
C LYS A 105 -0.58 -0.99 9.98
N PHE A 106 -0.61 -1.96 9.07
CA PHE A 106 0.29 -3.11 9.17
C PHE A 106 1.74 -2.79 8.76
N GLY A 107 1.95 -1.91 7.79
CA GLY A 107 3.30 -1.48 7.37
C GLY A 107 4.03 -0.65 8.44
N ASP A 108 3.32 0.26 9.11
CA ASP A 108 3.90 1.07 10.19
C ASP A 108 4.09 0.26 11.50
N LEU A 109 3.28 -0.78 11.75
CA LEU A 109 3.45 -1.69 12.89
C LEU A 109 4.70 -2.58 12.79
N PHE A 110 5.10 -3.02 11.58
CA PHE A 110 6.34 -3.78 11.42
C PHE A 110 7.59 -2.90 11.47
N ARG A 111 7.47 -1.59 11.18
CA ARG A 111 8.57 -0.64 11.32
C ARG A 111 8.90 -0.36 12.80
N ASP A 112 7.88 -0.33 13.67
CA ASP A 112 8.06 -0.19 15.13
C ASP A 112 8.58 -1.48 15.81
N LEU A 113 8.18 -2.65 15.30
CA LEU A 113 8.65 -3.94 15.84
C LEU A 113 10.07 -4.34 15.38
N GLY A 114 10.58 -3.71 14.32
CA GLY A 114 11.93 -3.95 13.78
C GLY A 114 13.04 -3.19 14.50
N GLU A 115 12.71 -2.15 15.27
CA GLU A 115 13.66 -1.29 15.99
C GLU A 115 13.72 -1.65 17.48
N GLY A 116 14.13 -2.88 17.80
CA GLY A 116 14.07 -3.30 19.20
C GLY A 116 14.82 -4.55 19.61
N ARG A 117 15.95 -4.89 18.99
CA ARG A 117 17.01 -5.70 19.66
C ARG A 117 18.27 -5.88 18.80
N ARG A 118 19.35 -5.20 19.17
CA ARG A 118 20.62 -5.82 19.61
C ARG A 118 21.72 -4.78 19.90
N GLY A 119 22.37 -4.98 21.05
CA GLY A 119 23.60 -4.34 21.52
C GLY A 119 23.32 -3.54 22.79
N GLY A 120 23.90 -3.80 23.96
CA GLY A 120 24.98 -4.69 24.38
C GLY A 120 25.14 -4.54 25.91
N GLU A 121 25.90 -5.44 26.52
CA GLU A 121 25.97 -5.79 27.94
C GLU A 121 26.49 -4.72 28.92
N ALA A 122 25.98 -4.79 30.17
CA ALA A 122 26.61 -4.60 31.50
C ALA A 122 25.46 -4.21 32.46
N GLY A 123 25.07 -4.99 33.47
CA GLY A 123 25.90 -5.46 34.57
C GLY A 123 25.85 -4.42 35.69
N ASP A 124 24.84 -4.49 36.58
CA ASP A 124 25.02 -4.16 38.00
C ASP A 124 23.84 -4.68 38.85
N GLU A 125 24.21 -5.09 40.06
CA GLU A 125 23.46 -5.82 41.06
C GLU A 125 22.63 -4.89 41.99
N SER A 126 21.75 -5.51 42.78
CA SER A 126 20.98 -4.98 43.92
C SER A 126 19.78 -4.09 43.57
N VAL A 127 18.60 -4.24 44.19
CA VAL A 127 18.35 -4.32 45.64
C VAL A 127 17.19 -5.29 45.95
N ASP A 128 17.43 -6.08 46.99
CA ASP A 128 16.52 -7.02 47.65
C ASP A 128 15.31 -6.31 48.27
N LEU A 129 14.13 -6.86 48.04
CA LEU A 129 12.85 -6.34 48.51
C LEU A 129 12.79 -6.53 50.01
N SER A 130 13.02 -5.43 50.72
CA SER A 130 12.48 -5.19 52.03
C SER A 130 10.95 -5.32 51.98
N ASP A 131 10.46 -6.56 52.03
CA ASP A 131 9.13 -6.98 52.50
C ASP A 131 9.05 -6.78 54.03
N ILE A 132 9.40 -5.55 54.43
CA ILE A 132 8.70 -4.77 55.44
C ILE A 132 7.25 -4.76 54.95
N THR A 133 6.23 -5.31 55.58
CA THR A 133 5.96 -5.75 56.95
C THR A 133 4.61 -6.47 56.88
N GLU A 134 4.38 -7.50 57.69
CA GLU A 134 3.21 -7.63 58.59
C GLU A 134 3.13 -9.06 59.18
N GLU A 135 3.17 -9.11 60.52
CA GLU A 135 3.00 -10.20 61.52
C GLU A 135 4.00 -11.36 61.62
#